data_AF-A0A8T5U9G0-F1
#
_entry.id   AF-A0A8T5U9G0-F1
#
_cell.length_a   1.000
_cell.length_b   1.000
_cell.length_c   1.000
_cell.angle_alpha   90.00
_cell.angle_beta   90.00
_cell.angle_gamma   90.00
#
_symmetry.space_group_name_H-M   'P 1'
#
loop_
_entity.id
_entity.type
_entity.pdbx_description
1 polymer ?
#
loop_
_entity_poly.entity_id
_entity_poly.type
_entity_poly.pdbx_seq_one_letter_code
_entity_poly.pdbx_strand_id
1 'polypeptide(L)'
;MDNEVYNNLENGIRYYSIDDSKIENNNAHHNGQFGIRVISGSLRNFIRGNIASFNNLSGICLMSSSNDNIIYQNTALNNTEHGLFLEGSDSNLITLNIANKNGLNGIHLLLSDDNVIVSNTANNNNNGTYLDSSNNNKIFGNSFLNNLDCYNETGSLNNLFEENICTAPTIPSLGLDPFILGLILGLVIGLGALAAVIIISLARGRKK
;
A
#
# COMPACT_ATOMS: atom_id res chain seq x y z
N MET A 1 21.62 -13.63 6.72
CA MET A 1 20.35 -14.30 6.43
C MET A 1 20.41 -15.63 7.12
N ASP A 2 19.46 -15.89 8.00
CA ASP A 2 19.56 -16.95 9.00
C ASP A 2 18.62 -18.12 8.66
N ASN A 3 17.44 -17.83 8.11
CA ASN A 3 16.50 -18.85 7.61
C ASN A 3 15.86 -18.43 6.28
N GLU A 4 15.53 -19.43 5.44
CA GLU A 4 14.76 -19.28 4.21
C GLU A 4 13.42 -20.02 4.35
N VAL A 5 12.30 -19.30 4.21
CA VAL A 5 10.97 -19.75 4.61
C VAL A 5 9.96 -19.46 3.50
N TYR A 6 9.66 -20.48 2.69
CA TYR A 6 8.93 -20.28 1.44
C TYR A 6 7.98 -21.41 1.08
N ASN A 7 7.00 -21.12 0.21
CA ASN A 7 5.97 -22.05 -0.26
C ASN A 7 5.16 -22.72 0.87
N ASN A 8 5.03 -22.05 2.02
CA ASN A 8 4.12 -22.51 3.06
C ASN A 8 2.68 -22.22 2.65
N LEU A 9 1.74 -23.10 3.05
CA LEU A 9 0.31 -22.94 2.73
C LEU A 9 -0.30 -21.68 3.33
N GLU A 10 0.21 -21.24 4.47
CA GLU A 10 -0.23 -20.01 5.13
C GLU A 10 0.95 -19.06 5.34
N ASN A 11 1.49 -19.04 6.55
CA ASN A 11 2.47 -18.06 7.00
C ASN A 11 3.88 -18.61 6.82
N GLY A 12 4.86 -17.75 6.56
CA GLY A 12 6.26 -18.14 6.68
C GLY A 12 6.65 -18.32 8.14
N ILE A 13 6.69 -17.22 8.90
CA ILE A 13 7.03 -17.20 10.33
C ILE A 13 5.83 -16.71 11.13
N ARG A 14 5.53 -17.36 12.24
CA ARG A 14 4.41 -17.00 13.12
C ARG A 14 4.85 -16.90 14.59
N TYR A 15 4.66 -15.73 15.18
CA TYR A 15 4.66 -15.52 16.63
C TYR A 15 3.23 -15.46 17.13
N TYR A 16 2.93 -16.24 18.18
CA TYR A 16 1.62 -16.34 18.81
C TYR A 16 1.79 -16.26 20.32
N SER A 17 1.36 -15.16 20.92
CA SER A 17 1.55 -14.88 22.35
C SER A 17 3.01 -15.04 22.78
N ILE A 18 3.91 -14.44 22.00
CA ILE A 18 5.35 -14.44 22.28
C ILE A 18 5.77 -13.03 22.63
N ASP A 19 6.45 -12.90 23.77
CA ASP A 19 6.98 -11.63 24.27
C ASP A 19 8.50 -11.62 24.24
N ASP A 20 9.07 -10.40 24.25
CA ASP A 20 10.49 -10.15 24.53
C ASP A 20 11.45 -10.97 23.62
N SER A 21 11.03 -11.24 22.39
CA SER A 21 11.72 -12.13 21.46
C SER A 21 12.12 -11.42 20.16
N LYS A 22 12.76 -12.16 19.25
CA LYS A 22 13.32 -11.59 18.01
C LYS A 22 13.02 -12.45 16.80
N ILE A 23 12.50 -11.80 15.75
CA ILE A 23 12.45 -12.35 14.40
C ILE A 23 13.50 -11.59 13.60
N GLU A 24 14.66 -12.20 13.33
CA GLU A 24 15.77 -11.50 12.69
C GLU A 24 16.38 -12.22 11.49
N ASN A 25 16.74 -11.44 10.48
CA ASN A 25 17.50 -11.87 9.30
C ASN A 25 16.90 -13.04 8.50
N ASN A 26 15.59 -13.18 8.46
CA ASN A 26 14.92 -14.25 7.71
C ASN A 26 14.54 -13.82 6.30
N ASN A 27 14.46 -14.77 5.37
CA ASN A 27 13.92 -14.59 4.03
C ASN A 27 12.59 -15.35 3.90
N ALA A 28 11.47 -14.68 4.08
CA ALA A 28 10.12 -15.25 4.03
C ALA A 28 9.39 -14.87 2.74
N HIS A 29 9.27 -15.78 1.78
CA HIS A 29 8.72 -15.47 0.45
C HIS A 29 7.78 -16.51 -0.12
N HIS A 30 6.90 -16.10 -1.04
CA HIS A 30 5.98 -17.03 -1.73
C HIS A 30 5.13 -17.88 -0.77
N ASN A 31 4.77 -17.33 0.40
CA ASN A 31 3.88 -17.99 1.33
C ASN A 31 2.41 -17.66 1.01
N GLY A 32 1.51 -18.60 1.29
CA GLY A 32 0.10 -18.52 0.91
C GLY A 32 -0.71 -17.43 1.61
N GLN A 33 -0.16 -16.83 2.67
CA GLN A 33 -0.70 -15.66 3.36
C GLN A 33 0.42 -14.65 3.65
N PHE A 34 0.91 -14.61 4.88
CA PHE A 34 1.86 -13.60 5.36
C PHE A 34 3.30 -14.12 5.34
N GLY A 35 4.27 -13.25 5.06
CA GLY A 35 5.69 -13.61 5.24
C GLY A 35 6.01 -13.83 6.71
N ILE A 36 5.75 -12.82 7.54
CA ILE A 36 5.90 -12.85 8.99
C ILE A 36 4.60 -12.39 9.63
N ARG A 37 4.08 -13.15 10.60
CA ARG A 37 2.85 -12.86 11.32
C ARG A 37 3.07 -12.85 12.83
N VAL A 38 2.74 -11.76 13.50
CA VAL A 38 2.88 -11.57 14.95
C VAL A 38 1.50 -11.28 15.53
N ILE A 39 1.00 -12.13 16.43
CA ILE A 39 -0.39 -12.07 16.85
C ILE A 39 -0.62 -12.44 18.32
N SER A 40 -1.85 -12.19 18.78
CA SER A 40 -2.40 -12.65 20.05
C SER A 40 -1.64 -12.11 21.25
N GLY A 41 -1.53 -10.78 21.31
CA GLY A 41 -0.87 -10.09 22.41
C GLY A 41 0.63 -10.37 22.47
N SER A 42 1.30 -10.46 21.33
CA SER A 42 2.76 -10.61 21.29
C SER A 42 3.42 -9.25 21.49
N LEU A 43 4.13 -9.06 22.60
CA LEU A 43 4.62 -7.75 23.05
C LEU A 43 6.14 -7.62 23.03
N ARG A 44 6.65 -6.40 22.85
CA ARG A 44 8.08 -6.07 23.04
C ARG A 44 9.03 -6.91 22.19
N ASN A 45 8.60 -7.34 21.01
CA ASN A 45 9.44 -8.09 20.09
C ASN A 45 10.23 -7.16 19.16
N PHE A 46 11.40 -7.64 18.73
CA PHE A 46 12.20 -7.01 17.69
C PHE A 46 12.06 -7.80 16.38
N ILE A 47 11.46 -7.17 15.37
CA ILE A 47 11.31 -7.73 14.04
C ILE A 47 12.28 -6.95 13.15
N ARG A 48 13.43 -7.54 12.83
CA ARG A 48 14.52 -6.79 12.19
C ARG A 48 15.28 -7.49 11.07
N GLY A 49 15.69 -6.75 10.06
CA GLY A 49 16.57 -7.27 9.01
C GLY A 49 15.95 -8.39 8.16
N ASN A 50 14.62 -8.58 8.22
CA ASN A 50 13.95 -9.63 7.46
C ASN A 50 13.62 -9.16 6.05
N ILE A 51 13.60 -10.11 5.12
CA ILE A 51 13.04 -9.93 3.77
C ILE A 51 11.73 -10.71 3.71
N ALA A 52 10.62 -10.01 3.45
CA ALA A 52 9.29 -10.59 3.34
C ALA A 52 8.65 -10.22 2.00
N SER A 53 8.82 -11.07 0.98
CA SER A 53 8.50 -10.70 -0.41
C SER A 53 7.64 -11.72 -1.15
N PHE A 54 6.82 -11.26 -2.10
CA PHE A 54 6.00 -12.14 -2.95
C PHE A 54 5.05 -13.05 -2.13
N ASN A 55 4.61 -12.63 -0.96
CA ASN A 55 3.59 -13.37 -0.19
C ASN A 55 2.20 -12.98 -0.68
N ASN A 56 1.25 -13.91 -0.59
CA ASN A 56 -0.08 -13.75 -1.18
C ASN A 56 -0.97 -12.73 -0.47
N LEU A 57 -0.64 -12.34 0.77
CA LEU A 57 -1.26 -11.22 1.48
C LEU A 57 -0.21 -10.14 1.73
N SER A 58 0.18 -9.95 2.99
CA SER A 58 1.14 -8.91 3.41
C SER A 58 2.51 -9.47 3.76
N GLY A 59 3.55 -8.66 3.63
CA GLY A 59 4.92 -9.05 3.99
C GLY A 59 5.07 -9.33 5.48
N ILE A 60 4.87 -8.31 6.31
CA ILE A 60 4.91 -8.42 7.78
C ILE A 60 3.57 -7.92 8.33
N CYS A 61 2.98 -8.71 9.21
CA CYS A 61 1.66 -8.45 9.79
C CYS A 61 1.69 -8.56 11.31
N LEU A 62 1.16 -7.54 12.00
CA LEU A 62 0.90 -7.52 13.44
C LEU A 62 -0.61 -7.43 13.68
N MET A 63 -1.17 -8.31 14.51
CA MET A 63 -2.62 -8.27 14.78
C MET A 63 -2.95 -8.59 16.24
N SER A 64 -4.18 -8.23 16.63
CA SER A 64 -4.80 -8.69 17.89
C SER A 64 -3.99 -8.29 19.13
N SER A 65 -3.87 -6.98 19.33
CA SER A 65 -3.18 -6.34 20.46
C SER A 65 -1.69 -6.68 20.56
N SER A 66 -1.03 -6.87 19.41
CA SER A 66 0.42 -7.08 19.37
C SER A 66 1.13 -5.72 19.46
N ASN A 67 1.21 -5.21 20.68
CA ASN A 67 1.63 -3.85 20.99
C ASN A 67 3.13 -3.77 21.35
N ASP A 68 3.67 -2.55 21.38
CA ASP A 68 5.02 -2.25 21.86
C ASP A 68 6.15 -2.99 21.10
N ASN A 69 5.92 -3.38 19.84
CA ASN A 69 6.92 -4.04 19.02
C ASN A 69 7.75 -3.02 18.23
N ILE A 70 8.98 -3.41 17.91
CA ILE A 70 9.91 -2.63 17.09
C ILE A 70 10.11 -3.34 15.75
N ILE A 71 9.66 -2.71 14.69
CA ILE A 71 9.78 -3.17 13.30
C ILE A 71 10.85 -2.32 12.63
N TYR A 72 12.04 -2.88 12.47
CA TYR A 72 13.25 -2.13 12.15
C TYR A 72 14.05 -2.73 10.98
N GLN A 73 14.36 -1.95 9.95
CA GLN A 73 15.23 -2.40 8.83
C GLN A 73 14.74 -3.67 8.12
N ASN A 74 13.43 -3.86 7.96
CA ASN A 74 12.88 -4.95 7.17
C ASN A 74 12.64 -4.50 5.72
N THR A 75 12.62 -5.47 4.81
CA THR A 75 12.33 -5.29 3.39
C THR A 75 11.09 -6.10 3.03
N ALA A 76 9.95 -5.43 2.83
CA ALA A 76 8.68 -6.03 2.45
C ALA A 76 8.28 -5.61 1.02
N LEU A 77 8.49 -6.49 0.03
CA LEU A 77 8.43 -6.14 -1.39
C LEU A 77 7.51 -7.06 -2.19
N ASN A 78 6.77 -6.48 -3.15
CA ASN A 78 5.99 -7.24 -4.13
C ASN A 78 5.01 -8.24 -3.49
N ASN A 79 4.47 -7.94 -2.31
CA ASN A 79 3.38 -8.71 -1.73
C ASN A 79 2.06 -8.28 -2.39
N THR A 80 1.10 -9.20 -2.47
CA THR A 80 -0.18 -8.93 -3.17
C THR A 80 -0.96 -7.79 -2.55
N GLU A 81 -0.88 -7.62 -1.22
CA GLU A 81 -1.61 -6.58 -0.49
C GLU A 81 -0.66 -5.52 0.07
N HIS A 82 -0.21 -5.67 1.32
CA HIS A 82 0.55 -4.65 2.01
C HIS A 82 2.01 -5.05 2.23
N GLY A 83 2.90 -4.06 2.34
CA GLY A 83 4.25 -4.32 2.82
C GLY A 83 4.24 -4.66 4.31
N LEU A 84 3.77 -3.69 5.10
CA LEU A 84 3.56 -3.79 6.55
C LEU A 84 2.08 -3.56 6.86
N PHE A 85 1.47 -4.44 7.65
CA PHE A 85 0.07 -4.31 8.07
C PHE A 85 -0.07 -4.49 9.58
N LEU A 86 -0.73 -3.53 10.23
CA LEU A 86 -1.11 -3.59 11.64
C LEU A 86 -2.64 -3.55 11.75
N GLU A 87 -3.20 -4.49 12.50
CA GLU A 87 -4.64 -4.53 12.82
C GLU A 87 -4.86 -4.64 14.33
N GLY A 88 -5.52 -3.66 14.93
CA GLY A 88 -5.75 -3.66 16.38
C GLY A 88 -4.44 -3.74 17.18
N SER A 89 -3.37 -3.07 16.74
CA SER A 89 -2.03 -3.19 17.32
C SER A 89 -1.40 -1.80 17.52
N ASP A 90 -1.24 -1.43 18.79
CA ASP A 90 -0.97 -0.05 19.20
C ASP A 90 0.49 0.13 19.65
N SER A 91 0.93 1.39 19.72
CA SER A 91 2.21 1.78 20.33
C SER A 91 3.45 1.08 19.74
N ASN A 92 3.41 0.70 18.46
CA ASN A 92 4.55 0.10 17.77
C ASN A 92 5.45 1.16 17.13
N LEU A 93 6.75 0.86 17.06
CA LEU A 93 7.74 1.66 16.33
C LEU A 93 8.09 0.99 15.01
N ILE A 94 7.71 1.63 13.90
CA ILE A 94 7.99 1.20 12.54
C ILE A 94 9.03 2.14 11.95
N THR A 95 10.28 1.67 11.83
CA THR A 95 11.36 2.54 11.37
C THR A 95 12.36 1.90 10.42
N LEU A 96 12.84 2.68 9.46
CA LEU A 96 13.88 2.28 8.50
C LEU A 96 13.52 1.04 7.67
N ASN A 97 12.22 0.79 7.45
CA ASN A 97 11.75 -0.32 6.62
C ASN A 97 11.61 0.12 5.15
N ILE A 98 11.72 -0.85 4.25
CA ILE A 98 11.49 -0.71 2.82
C ILE A 98 10.22 -1.51 2.47
N ALA A 99 9.12 -0.83 2.17
CA ALA A 99 7.81 -1.40 1.88
C ALA A 99 7.32 -1.02 0.46
N ASN A 100 8.09 -1.38 -0.58
CA ASN A 100 7.86 -0.93 -1.95
C ASN A 100 7.10 -1.96 -2.79
N LYS A 101 6.38 -1.47 -3.82
CA LYS A 101 5.79 -2.29 -4.88
C LYS A 101 4.80 -3.34 -4.38
N ASN A 102 4.10 -3.08 -3.29
CA ASN A 102 3.02 -3.94 -2.81
C ASN A 102 1.71 -3.55 -3.53
N GLY A 103 0.84 -4.53 -3.77
CA GLY A 103 -0.34 -4.33 -4.62
C GLY A 103 -1.36 -3.34 -4.07
N LEU A 104 -1.35 -3.08 -2.77
CA LEU A 104 -2.15 -2.08 -2.09
C LEU A 104 -1.26 -1.04 -1.41
N ASN A 105 -0.93 -1.19 -0.14
CA ASN A 105 -0.31 -0.11 0.65
C ASN A 105 1.10 -0.49 1.05
N GLY A 106 2.01 0.49 1.11
CA GLY A 106 3.32 0.24 1.70
C GLY A 106 3.18 -0.12 3.18
N ILE A 107 2.56 0.79 3.94
CA ILE A 107 2.27 0.62 5.38
C ILE A 107 0.77 0.86 5.60
N HIS A 108 0.08 -0.06 6.28
CA HIS A 108 -1.35 0.08 6.58
C HIS A 108 -1.59 -0.13 8.08
N LEU A 109 -2.27 0.83 8.71
CA LEU A 109 -2.78 0.75 10.08
C LEU A 109 -4.31 0.67 10.03
N LEU A 110 -4.88 -0.38 10.61
CA LEU A 110 -6.31 -0.54 10.82
C LEU A 110 -6.59 -0.67 12.31
N LEU A 111 -7.44 0.20 12.87
CA LEU A 111 -7.76 0.21 14.30
C LEU A 111 -6.51 0.19 15.19
N SER A 112 -5.46 0.91 14.80
CA SER A 112 -4.13 0.82 15.41
C SER A 112 -3.64 2.21 15.80
N ASP A 113 -3.65 2.48 17.09
CA ASP A 113 -3.45 3.81 17.66
C ASP A 113 -2.01 4.00 18.18
N ASP A 114 -1.60 5.26 18.33
CA ASP A 114 -0.35 5.65 19.01
C ASP A 114 0.94 5.05 18.42
N ASN A 115 0.94 4.64 17.13
CA ASN A 115 2.13 4.12 16.46
C ASN A 115 3.03 5.25 15.93
N VAL A 116 4.32 4.93 15.80
CA VAL A 116 5.33 5.83 15.21
C VAL A 116 5.89 5.23 13.93
N ILE A 117 5.66 5.88 12.80
CA ILE A 117 6.15 5.50 11.48
C ILE A 117 7.21 6.52 11.04
N VAL A 118 8.49 6.16 11.12
CA VAL A 118 9.60 7.10 10.88
C VAL A 118 10.70 6.56 9.98
N SER A 119 11.14 7.37 9.01
CA SER A 119 12.27 7.04 8.13
C SER A 119 12.08 5.78 7.30
N ASN A 120 10.85 5.44 6.95
CA ASN A 120 10.55 4.31 6.06
C ASN A 120 10.53 4.76 4.59
N THR A 121 10.75 3.80 3.69
CA THR A 121 10.59 3.98 2.25
C THR A 121 9.44 3.09 1.78
N ALA A 122 8.34 3.69 1.34
CA ALA A 122 7.14 2.98 0.86
C ALA A 122 6.70 3.57 -0.48
N ASN A 123 7.42 3.22 -1.53
CA ASN A 123 7.28 3.74 -2.89
C ASN A 123 6.57 2.74 -3.82
N ASN A 124 5.90 3.25 -4.85
CA ASN A 124 5.24 2.46 -5.90
C ASN A 124 4.15 1.50 -5.37
N ASN A 125 3.35 1.97 -4.43
CA ASN A 125 2.16 1.32 -3.90
C ASN A 125 0.92 2.15 -4.30
N ASN A 126 -0.30 1.70 -3.98
CA ASN A 126 -1.48 2.56 -4.04
C ASN A 126 -1.36 3.70 -3.03
N ASN A 127 -1.15 3.36 -1.75
CA ASN A 127 -0.85 4.35 -0.71
C ASN A 127 0.56 4.13 -0.17
N GLY A 128 1.34 5.21 0.00
CA GLY A 128 2.59 5.12 0.75
C GLY A 128 2.32 4.68 2.20
N THR A 129 1.36 5.33 2.84
CA THR A 129 0.79 4.90 4.13
C THR A 129 -0.73 5.10 4.16
N TYR A 130 -1.49 4.13 4.68
CA TYR A 130 -2.94 4.26 4.87
C TYR A 130 -3.31 4.04 6.34
N LEU A 131 -4.11 4.94 6.90
CA LEU A 131 -4.67 4.84 8.25
C LEU A 131 -6.19 4.70 8.16
N ASP A 132 -6.72 3.63 8.73
CA ASP A 132 -8.16 3.40 8.83
C ASP A 132 -8.53 3.27 10.30
N SER A 133 -9.38 4.18 10.77
CA SER A 133 -9.86 4.25 12.14
C SER A 133 -8.73 4.16 13.18
N SER A 134 -7.60 4.83 12.89
CA SER A 134 -6.32 4.71 13.60
C SER A 134 -5.84 6.09 14.04
N ASN A 135 -5.82 6.36 15.33
CA ASN A 135 -5.67 7.68 15.93
C ASN A 135 -4.29 7.92 16.54
N ASN A 136 -3.94 9.19 16.71
CA ASN A 136 -2.75 9.64 17.47
C ASN A 136 -1.41 9.09 16.95
N ASN A 137 -1.34 8.66 15.69
CA ASN A 137 -0.12 8.15 15.07
C ASN A 137 0.80 9.30 14.63
N LYS A 138 2.12 9.07 14.67
CA LYS A 138 3.13 10.01 14.16
C LYS A 138 3.84 9.43 12.95
N ILE A 139 3.70 10.09 11.81
CA ILE A 139 4.26 9.67 10.53
C ILE A 139 5.22 10.75 10.05
N PHE A 140 6.53 10.53 10.19
CA PHE A 140 7.49 11.57 9.82
C PHE A 140 8.80 11.08 9.20
N GLY A 141 9.39 11.93 8.35
CA GLY A 141 10.67 11.63 7.70
C GLY A 141 10.63 10.44 6.73
N ASN A 142 9.46 10.07 6.20
CA ASN A 142 9.30 8.92 5.30
C ASN A 142 9.38 9.33 3.82
N SER A 143 9.74 8.38 2.95
CA SER A 143 9.70 8.50 1.49
C SER A 143 8.50 7.75 0.93
N PHE A 144 7.60 8.47 0.26
CA PHE A 144 6.36 7.95 -0.35
C PHE A 144 6.25 8.37 -1.82
N LEU A 145 7.23 7.97 -2.62
CA LEU A 145 7.35 8.33 -4.03
C LEU A 145 6.59 7.37 -4.93
N ASN A 146 6.00 7.91 -6.00
CA ASN A 146 5.27 7.20 -7.04
C ASN A 146 4.13 6.31 -6.48
N ASN A 147 3.49 6.73 -5.40
CA ASN A 147 2.25 6.11 -4.93
C ASN A 147 1.04 6.84 -5.52
N LEU A 148 -0.09 6.15 -5.75
CA LEU A 148 -1.33 6.81 -6.20
C LEU A 148 -1.71 7.95 -5.23
N ASP A 149 -1.65 7.64 -3.94
CA ASP A 149 -1.78 8.58 -2.85
C ASP A 149 -0.51 8.50 -1.97
N CYS A 150 0.04 9.66 -1.60
CA CYS A 150 1.21 9.70 -0.74
C CYS A 150 0.91 9.06 0.63
N TYR A 151 -0.19 9.51 1.23
CA TYR A 151 -0.82 8.91 2.39
C TYR A 151 -2.33 9.17 2.32
N ASN A 152 -3.11 8.34 3.01
CA ASN A 152 -4.57 8.42 3.06
C ASN A 152 -5.05 8.11 4.49
N GLU A 153 -6.17 8.70 4.90
CA GLU A 153 -6.77 8.54 6.22
C GLU A 153 -8.30 8.44 6.11
N THR A 154 -8.87 7.41 6.73
CA THR A 154 -10.33 7.24 6.86
C THR A 154 -10.68 7.07 8.34
N GLY A 155 -11.69 7.79 8.83
CA GLY A 155 -12.20 7.60 10.21
C GLY A 155 -11.18 7.82 11.32
N SER A 156 -10.06 8.50 11.04
CA SER A 156 -8.91 8.63 11.91
C SER A 156 -8.77 10.06 12.45
N LEU A 157 -8.24 10.22 13.66
CA LEU A 157 -8.13 11.50 14.35
C LEU A 157 -6.73 11.71 14.93
N ASN A 158 -6.30 12.99 15.00
CA ASN A 158 -5.07 13.42 15.68
C ASN A 158 -3.76 12.77 15.19
N ASN A 159 -3.72 12.30 13.95
CA ASN A 159 -2.47 11.84 13.36
C ASN A 159 -1.62 13.04 12.91
N LEU A 160 -0.31 12.87 13.00
CA LEU A 160 0.68 13.89 12.65
C LEU A 160 1.52 13.43 11.46
N PHE A 161 1.49 14.19 10.37
CA PHE A 161 2.33 13.96 9.20
C PHE A 161 3.32 15.11 9.03
N GLU A 162 4.61 14.84 9.22
CA GLU A 162 5.67 15.87 9.16
C GLU A 162 6.87 15.37 8.35
N GLU A 163 7.54 16.26 7.62
CA GLU A 163 8.83 15.94 6.97
C GLU A 163 8.82 14.71 6.02
N ASN A 164 7.66 14.31 5.50
CA ASN A 164 7.56 13.22 4.54
C ASN A 164 7.78 13.72 3.10
N ILE A 165 8.45 12.93 2.28
CA ILE A 165 8.71 13.23 0.87
C ILE A 165 7.66 12.53 0.00
N CYS A 166 6.86 13.32 -0.71
CA CYS A 166 5.79 12.85 -1.59
C CYS A 166 6.08 13.23 -3.04
N THR A 167 5.87 12.31 -3.98
CA THR A 167 5.79 12.63 -5.41
C THR A 167 4.85 11.64 -6.08
N ALA A 168 3.83 12.13 -6.79
CA ALA A 168 2.91 11.26 -7.52
C ALA A 168 3.59 10.62 -8.75
N PRO A 169 3.09 9.50 -9.27
CA PRO A 169 3.57 8.92 -10.51
C PRO A 169 3.50 9.93 -11.65
N THR A 170 4.59 10.07 -12.40
CA THR A 170 4.57 10.89 -13.61
C THR A 170 3.68 10.20 -14.65
N ILE A 171 2.53 10.80 -14.98
CA ILE A 171 1.75 10.38 -16.14
C ILE A 171 2.57 10.78 -17.36
N PRO A 172 2.94 9.85 -18.26
CA PRO A 172 3.54 10.23 -19.53
C PRO A 172 2.56 11.18 -20.22
N SER A 173 2.95 12.43 -20.43
CA SER A 173 2.13 13.32 -21.27
C SER A 173 1.97 12.61 -22.61
N LEU A 174 0.74 12.25 -22.99
CA LEU A 174 0.50 11.85 -24.36
C LEU A 174 0.95 13.05 -25.18
N GLY A 175 2.06 12.93 -25.90
CA GLY A 175 2.60 13.97 -26.78
C GLY A 175 1.70 14.21 -27.98
N LEU A 176 0.38 14.21 -27.80
CA LEU A 176 -0.59 14.60 -28.79
C LEU A 176 -0.45 16.09 -28.97
N ASP A 177 0.05 16.46 -30.14
CA ASP A 177 -0.01 17.82 -30.65
C ASP A 177 -1.46 18.35 -30.48
N PRO A 178 -1.66 19.54 -29.88
CA PRO A 178 -2.97 20.18 -29.76
C PRO A 178 -3.76 20.23 -31.07
N PHE A 179 -3.06 20.31 -32.20
CA PHE A 179 -3.65 20.24 -33.54
C PHE A 179 -4.25 18.87 -33.85
N ILE A 180 -3.55 17.78 -33.53
CA ILE A 180 -4.07 16.40 -33.70
C ILE A 180 -5.28 16.19 -32.79
N LEU A 181 -5.25 16.70 -31.56
CA LEU A 181 -6.39 16.63 -30.64
C LEU A 181 -7.61 17.39 -31.19
N GLY A 182 -7.38 18.59 -31.74
CA GLY A 182 -8.41 19.38 -32.41
C GLY A 182 -9.01 18.67 -33.64
N LEU A 183 -8.18 17.99 -34.43
CA LEU A 183 -8.61 17.26 -35.62
C LEU A 183 -9.47 16.02 -35.26
N ILE A 184 -9.08 15.29 -34.21
CA ILE A 184 -9.85 14.15 -33.69
C ILE A 184 -11.20 14.62 -33.15
N LEU A 185 -11.24 15.66 -32.31
CA LEU A 185 -12.48 16.22 -31.78
C LEU A 185 -13.41 16.73 -32.90
N GLY A 186 -12.84 17.41 -33.91
CA GLY A 186 -13.58 17.88 -35.08
C GLY A 186 -14.20 16.74 -35.89
N LEU A 187 -13.47 15.65 -36.13
CA LEU A 187 -13.97 14.48 -36.85
C LEU A 187 -15.11 13.78 -36.08
N VAL A 188 -14.97 13.63 -34.77
CA VAL A 188 -16.00 12.99 -33.91
C VAL A 188 -17.29 13.80 -33.91
N ILE A 189 -17.21 15.13 -33.75
CA ILE A 189 -18.37 16.02 -33.78
C ILE A 189 -19.01 16.00 -35.18
N GLY A 190 -18.20 16.07 -36.24
CA GLY A 190 -18.67 16.05 -37.63
C GLY A 190 -19.42 14.76 -38.00
N LEU A 191 -18.88 13.59 -37.62
CA LEU A 191 -19.53 12.30 -37.83
C LEU A 191 -20.82 12.16 -37.01
N GLY A 192 -20.84 12.65 -35.77
CA GLY A 192 -22.04 12.68 -34.93
C GLY A 192 -23.16 13.53 -35.53
N ALA A 193 -22.83 14.72 -36.04
CA ALA A 193 -23.78 15.59 -36.73
C ALA A 193 -24.34 14.94 -38.01
N LEU A 194 -23.47 14.30 -38.80
CA LEU A 194 -23.86 13.60 -40.02
C LEU A 194 -24.81 12.42 -39.71
N ALA A 195 -24.50 11.63 -38.69
CA ALA A 195 -25.36 10.54 -38.24
C ALA A 195 -26.75 11.04 -37.81
N ALA A 196 -26.82 12.15 -37.06
CA ALA A 196 -28.08 12.76 -36.65
C ALA A 196 -28.92 13.22 -37.86
N VAL A 197 -28.31 13.85 -38.86
CA VAL A 197 -28.98 14.25 -40.11
C VAL A 197 -29.54 13.04 -40.85
N ILE A 198 -28.77 11.96 -40.97
CA ILE A 198 -29.21 10.72 -41.62
C ILE A 198 -30.40 10.11 -40.88
N ILE A 199 -30.36 10.03 -39.55
CA ILE A 199 -31.46 9.51 -38.73
C ILE A 199 -32.74 10.33 -38.91
N ILE A 200 -32.65 11.67 -38.86
CA ILE A 200 -33.80 12.57 -39.07
C ILE A 200 -34.39 12.39 -40.48
N SER A 201 -33.53 12.22 -41.48
CA SER A 201 -33.92 12.05 -42.89
C SER A 201 -34.65 10.71 -43.10
N LEU A 202 -34.15 9.63 -42.51
CA LEU A 202 -34.79 8.31 -42.53
C LEU A 202 -36.11 8.27 -41.76
N ALA A 203 -36.22 9.00 -40.64
CA ALA A 203 -37.45 9.11 -39.87
C ALA A 203 -38.56 9.88 -40.62
N ARG A 204 -38.20 10.90 -41.42
CA ARG A 204 -39.15 11.65 -42.27
C ARG A 204 -39.59 10.86 -43.50
N GLY A 205 -38.73 10.01 -44.07
CA GLY A 205 -39.04 9.18 -45.24
C GLY A 205 -40.05 8.04 -44.99
N ARG A 206 -40.29 7.65 -43.73
CA ARG A 206 -41.24 6.59 -43.34
C ARG A 206 -42.69 7.06 -43.12
N LYS A 207 -43.00 8.35 -43.33
CA LYS A 207 -44.35 8.93 -43.18
C LYS A 207 -45.13 9.06 -44.51
N LYS A 208 -44.95 8.16 -45.47
CA LYS A 208 -45.77 8.07 -46.68
C LYS A 208 -46.36 6.68 -46.81
#